data_AF-A0A2V8KQI9-F1
#
_entry.id   AF-A0A2V8KQI9-F1
#
_cell.length_a   1.000
_cell.length_b   1.000
_cell.length_c   1.000
_cell.angle_alpha   90.00
_cell.angle_beta   90.00
_cell.angle_gamma   90.00
#
_symmetry.space_group_name_H-M   'P 1'
#
loop_
_entity.id
_entity.type
_entity.pdbx_description
1 polymer ?
#
loop_
_entity_poly.entity_id
_entity_poly.type
_entity_poly.pdbx_seq_one_letter_code
_entity_poly.pdbx_strand_id
1 'polypeptide(L)'
;GVCGSFKDSVRRDLVEYLARYRRDALADHPWKRWAELEPADAEAGHRMPGGQSRWSQGKDLSWEPLRPELVVEVAYEHMQGRRFRHLAQFRRWRPDKKPSDCTYDQLEVVPPLELAVIFASGR
;
A
#
# COMPACT_ATOMS: atom_id res chain seq x y z
N GLY A 1 -0.10 1.88 1.13
CA GLY A 1 1.10 1.38 1.85
C GLY A 1 2.19 1.11 0.85
N VAL A 2 3.45 1.04 1.27
CA VAL A 2 4.58 0.63 0.40
C VAL A 2 4.87 -0.85 0.67
N CYS A 3 5.32 -1.60 -0.34
CA CYS A 3 5.62 -3.01 -0.20
C CYS A 3 6.99 -3.40 -0.80
N GLY A 4 7.85 -3.99 0.04
CA GLY A 4 9.07 -4.69 -0.35
C GLY A 4 10.27 -3.84 -0.81
N SER A 5 11.43 -4.48 -0.84
CA SER A 5 12.62 -4.05 -1.59
C SER A 5 13.00 -5.16 -2.56
N PHE A 6 13.16 -4.82 -3.84
CA PHE A 6 13.51 -5.76 -4.89
C PHE A 6 14.96 -5.54 -5.34
N LYS A 7 15.65 -6.62 -5.73
CA LYS A 7 16.95 -6.55 -6.41
C LYS A 7 16.81 -5.71 -7.70
N ASP A 8 17.91 -5.09 -8.15
CA ASP A 8 17.89 -4.26 -9.37
C ASP A 8 17.34 -4.99 -10.59
N SER A 9 17.76 -6.24 -10.82
CA SER A 9 17.25 -7.08 -11.90
C SER A 9 15.74 -7.26 -11.83
N VAL A 10 15.22 -7.62 -10.66
CA VAL A 10 13.77 -7.82 -10.44
C VAL A 10 13.01 -6.51 -10.64
N ARG A 11 13.57 -5.36 -10.27
CA ARG A 11 12.94 -4.06 -10.54
C ARG A 11 12.79 -3.80 -12.03
N ARG A 12 13.81 -4.15 -12.84
CA ARG A 12 13.75 -4.00 -14.31
C ARG A 12 12.67 -4.91 -14.90
N ASP A 13 12.65 -6.17 -14.50
CA ASP A 13 11.65 -7.14 -14.96
C ASP A 13 10.22 -6.69 -14.60
N LEU A 14 10.05 -6.11 -13.40
CA LEU A 14 8.76 -5.56 -12.96
C LEU A 14 8.32 -4.37 -13.81
N VAL A 15 9.23 -3.49 -14.24
CA VAL A 15 8.88 -2.36 -15.12
C VAL A 15 8.29 -2.88 -16.43
N GLU A 16 8.92 -3.88 -17.04
CA GLU A 16 8.42 -4.50 -18.26
C GLU A 16 7.08 -5.21 -18.04
N TYR A 17 7.00 -6.06 -17.00
CA TYR A 17 5.78 -6.78 -16.65
C TYR A 17 4.59 -5.85 -16.40
N LEU A 18 4.82 -4.72 -15.74
CA LEU A 18 3.78 -3.77 -15.37
C LEU A 18 3.35 -2.84 -16.52
N ALA A 19 4.12 -2.77 -17.62
CA ALA A 19 3.83 -1.88 -18.75
C ALA A 19 2.39 -2.03 -19.27
N ARG A 20 1.90 -3.26 -19.40
CA ARG A 20 0.52 -3.52 -19.87
C ARG A 20 -0.55 -2.97 -18.94
N TYR A 21 -0.27 -2.85 -17.64
CA TYR A 21 -1.21 -2.37 -16.61
C TYR A 21 -1.17 -0.86 -16.42
N ARG A 22 -0.14 -0.18 -16.94
CA ARG A 22 -0.03 1.28 -16.93
C ARG A 22 -0.89 1.97 -17.98
N ARG A 23 -1.09 1.30 -19.13
CA ARG A 23 -1.93 1.82 -20.22
C ARG A 23 -3.35 2.11 -19.71
N ASP A 24 -3.80 3.35 -19.92
CA ASP A 24 -5.12 3.86 -19.53
C ASP A 24 -5.48 3.64 -18.06
N ALA A 25 -4.46 3.54 -17.18
CA ALA A 25 -4.64 3.14 -15.80
C ALA A 25 -5.58 4.08 -15.01
N LEU A 26 -5.65 5.35 -15.40
CA LEU A 26 -6.46 6.37 -14.73
C LEU A 26 -7.94 6.40 -15.13
N ALA A 27 -8.35 5.78 -16.24
CA ALA A 27 -9.69 5.91 -16.81
C ALA A 27 -10.80 5.63 -15.77
N ASP A 28 -10.69 4.47 -15.10
CA ASP A 28 -11.64 4.01 -14.08
C ASP A 28 -10.95 3.78 -12.73
N HIS A 29 -9.85 4.49 -12.46
CA HIS A 29 -9.06 4.23 -11.26
C HIS A 29 -9.76 4.75 -10.00
N PRO A 30 -9.93 3.92 -8.95
CA PRO A 30 -10.59 4.35 -7.72
C PRO A 30 -9.85 5.49 -7.01
N TRP A 31 -8.56 5.64 -7.32
CA TRP A 31 -7.70 6.69 -6.78
C TRP A 31 -7.28 7.74 -7.82
N LYS A 32 -8.00 7.88 -8.95
CA LYS A 32 -7.61 8.81 -10.03
C LYS A 32 -7.38 10.24 -9.57
N ARG A 33 -8.14 10.71 -8.56
CA ARG A 33 -7.99 12.06 -7.99
C ARG A 33 -6.59 12.32 -7.41
N TRP A 34 -5.83 11.29 -7.03
CA TRP A 34 -4.45 11.49 -6.58
C TRP A 34 -3.50 11.92 -7.70
N ALA A 35 -3.83 11.68 -8.96
CA ALA A 35 -3.05 12.17 -10.09
C ALA A 35 -3.36 13.65 -10.41
N GLU A 36 -4.49 14.16 -9.90
CA GLU A 36 -5.01 15.49 -10.17
C GLU A 36 -4.68 16.49 -9.04
N LEU A 37 -4.23 16.02 -7.87
CA LEU A 37 -3.90 16.88 -6.73
C LEU A 37 -2.48 17.44 -6.88
N GLU A 38 -2.37 18.75 -6.80
CA GLU A 38 -1.08 19.43 -6.75
C GLU A 38 -0.37 19.14 -5.41
N PRO A 39 0.97 19.08 -5.38
CA PRO A 39 1.73 18.80 -4.16
C PRO A 39 1.44 19.77 -3.00
N ALA A 40 0.97 20.98 -3.30
CA ALA A 40 0.57 22.00 -2.33
C ALA A 40 -0.77 21.69 -1.63
N ASP A 41 -1.67 20.94 -2.28
CA ASP A 41 -2.97 20.58 -1.71
C ASP A 41 -2.87 19.41 -0.70
N ALA A 42 -1.68 18.80 -0.57
CA ALA A 42 -1.39 17.74 0.40
C ALA A 42 -1.13 18.26 1.84
N GLU A 43 -1.31 19.57 2.08
CA GLU A 43 -1.05 20.23 3.36
C GLU A 43 -2.09 19.86 4.46
N ALA A 44 -3.26 19.34 4.06
CA ALA A 44 -4.32 18.91 4.99
C ALA A 44 -4.32 17.38 5.25
N GLY A 45 -3.27 16.86 5.91
CA GLY A 45 -3.33 15.56 6.60
C GLY A 45 -3.50 14.29 5.74
N HIS A 46 -3.55 14.40 4.42
CA HIS A 46 -3.75 13.27 3.50
C HIS A 46 -2.42 12.79 2.91
N ARG A 47 -1.85 11.74 3.54
CA ARG A 47 -0.70 11.02 2.98
C ARG A 47 -1.13 10.24 1.74
N MET A 48 -0.78 10.76 0.57
CA MET A 48 -1.05 10.17 -0.74
C MET A 48 0.25 9.71 -1.43
N PRO A 49 0.19 8.71 -2.32
CA PRO A 49 1.32 8.35 -3.18
C PRO A 49 1.84 9.58 -3.92
N GLY A 50 3.16 9.78 -3.87
CA GLY A 50 3.84 10.90 -4.51
C GLY A 50 3.73 12.27 -3.85
N GLY A 51 3.02 12.37 -2.73
CA GLY A 51 3.01 13.59 -1.92
C GLY A 51 4.40 13.95 -1.39
N GLN A 52 4.76 15.23 -1.53
CA GLN A 52 6.01 15.77 -0.98
C GLN A 52 5.93 15.95 0.54
N SER A 53 7.07 15.86 1.21
CA SER A 53 7.20 16.08 2.64
C SER A 53 8.53 16.76 2.96
N ARG A 54 8.68 17.32 4.16
CA ARG A 54 9.97 17.89 4.62
C ARG A 54 11.15 16.91 4.59
N TRP A 55 10.86 15.60 4.55
CA TRP A 55 11.86 14.54 4.47
C TRP A 55 12.14 14.07 3.03
N SER A 56 11.37 14.56 2.04
CA SER A 56 11.51 14.16 0.65
C SER A 56 12.79 14.70 0.01
N GLN A 57 13.35 15.80 0.51
CA GLN A 57 14.67 16.33 0.11
C GLN A 57 14.81 16.50 -1.42
N GLY A 58 13.74 16.98 -2.08
CA GLY A 58 13.74 17.20 -3.54
C GLY A 58 13.78 15.94 -4.39
N LYS A 59 13.56 14.75 -3.80
CA LYS A 59 13.47 13.50 -4.58
C LYS A 59 12.25 13.53 -5.48
N ASP A 60 12.42 12.94 -6.66
CA ASP A 60 11.30 12.57 -7.50
C ASP A 60 10.46 11.50 -6.78
N LEU A 61 9.22 11.85 -6.51
CA LEU A 61 8.21 11.00 -5.90
C LEU A 61 7.05 10.77 -6.87
N SER A 62 7.27 10.93 -8.16
CA SER A 62 6.27 10.68 -9.19
C SER A 62 5.52 9.37 -8.93
N TRP A 63 4.20 9.47 -8.95
CA TRP A 63 3.33 8.32 -8.77
C TRP A 63 2.87 7.83 -10.14
N GLU A 64 3.17 6.57 -10.45
CA GLU A 64 2.70 5.92 -11.68
C GLU A 64 1.55 4.96 -11.36
N PRO A 65 0.31 5.24 -11.82
CA PRO A 65 -0.84 4.40 -11.55
C PRO A 65 -0.80 3.09 -12.35
N LEU A 66 -1.42 2.05 -11.80
CA LEU A 66 -1.62 0.76 -12.43
C LEU A 66 -3.10 0.41 -12.38
N ARG A 67 -3.65 -0.22 -13.43
CA ARG A 67 -4.99 -0.79 -13.36
C ARG A 67 -5.06 -1.79 -12.18
N PRO A 68 -6.06 -1.71 -11.29
CA PRO A 68 -6.14 -2.50 -10.05
C PRO A 68 -6.63 -3.94 -10.32
N GLU A 69 -5.96 -4.62 -11.24
CA GLU A 69 -6.27 -5.99 -11.69
C GLU A 69 -5.35 -7.04 -11.02
N LEU A 70 -4.19 -6.60 -10.55
CA LEU A 70 -3.17 -7.48 -9.99
C LEU A 70 -3.36 -7.67 -8.48
N VAL A 71 -3.20 -8.92 -8.03
CA VAL A 71 -3.25 -9.27 -6.61
C VAL A 71 -1.91 -9.84 -6.15
N VAL A 72 -1.47 -9.36 -4.98
CA VAL A 72 -0.24 -9.81 -4.32
C VAL A 72 -0.53 -10.25 -2.90
N GLU A 73 0.21 -11.25 -2.44
CA GLU A 73 0.27 -11.62 -1.04
C GLU A 73 1.42 -10.86 -0.37
N VAL A 74 1.14 -10.32 0.81
CA VAL A 74 2.13 -9.60 1.61
C VAL A 74 2.13 -10.14 3.04
N ALA A 75 3.30 -10.15 3.66
CA ALA A 75 3.37 -10.23 5.12
C ALA A 75 3.41 -8.83 5.71
N TYR A 76 2.75 -8.65 6.84
CA TYR A 76 2.73 -7.43 7.61
C TYR A 76 2.89 -7.76 9.09
N GLU A 77 3.34 -6.79 9.87
CA GLU A 77 3.50 -6.94 11.31
C GLU A 77 2.19 -6.60 12.03
N HIS A 78 1.71 -5.37 11.87
CA HIS A 78 0.44 -4.94 12.47
C HIS A 78 -0.27 -3.88 11.65
N MET A 79 -1.57 -3.73 11.93
CA MET A 79 -2.40 -2.66 11.39
C MET A 79 -2.34 -1.42 12.29
N GLN A 80 -2.36 -0.24 11.68
CA GLN A 80 -2.61 1.05 12.33
C GLN A 80 -3.87 1.67 11.70
N GLY A 81 -5.03 1.41 12.32
CA GLY A 81 -6.32 1.74 11.70
C GLY A 81 -6.50 0.96 10.39
N ARG A 82 -6.68 1.67 9.28
CA ARG A 82 -6.93 1.10 7.94
C ARG A 82 -5.66 0.93 7.09
N ARG A 83 -4.48 0.80 7.69
CA ARG A 83 -3.21 0.62 6.96
C ARG A 83 -2.26 -0.32 7.69
N PHE A 84 -1.36 -0.95 6.94
CA PHE A 84 -0.19 -1.59 7.54
C PHE A 84 0.69 -0.55 8.23
N ARG A 85 1.17 -0.88 9.42
CA ARG A 85 2.28 -0.21 10.06
C ARG A 85 3.57 -0.94 9.71
N HIS A 86 4.64 -0.17 9.52
CA HIS A 86 5.88 -0.60 8.88
C HIS A 86 5.68 -1.07 7.42
N LEU A 87 6.79 -1.35 6.73
CA LEU A 87 6.77 -1.76 5.33
C LEU A 87 6.22 -3.20 5.24
N ALA A 88 5.17 -3.40 4.46
CA ALA A 88 4.69 -4.75 4.17
C ALA A 88 5.71 -5.46 3.24
N GLN A 89 5.91 -6.75 3.40
CA GLN A 89 6.86 -7.52 2.61
C GLN A 89 6.14 -8.32 1.54
N PHE A 90 6.52 -8.12 0.28
CA PHE A 90 5.99 -8.89 -0.84
C PHE A 90 6.35 -10.37 -0.65
N ARG A 91 5.36 -11.25 -0.79
CA ARG A 91 5.56 -12.71 -0.74
C ARG A 91 5.49 -13.32 -2.13
N ARG A 92 4.37 -13.12 -2.82
CA ARG A 92 4.13 -13.71 -4.14
C ARG A 92 2.94 -13.05 -4.85
N TRP A 93 2.88 -13.25 -6.16
CA TRP A 93 1.68 -12.97 -6.95
C TRP A 93 0.57 -13.97 -6.64
N ARG A 94 -0.68 -13.52 -6.70
CA ARG A 94 -1.89 -14.33 -6.50
C ARG A 94 -2.82 -14.26 -7.71
N PRO A 95 -2.43 -14.85 -8.86
CA PRO A 95 -3.29 -14.87 -10.05
C PRO A 95 -4.58 -15.69 -9.82
N ASP A 96 -4.60 -16.48 -8.76
CA ASP A 96 -5.73 -17.28 -8.29
C ASP A 96 -6.79 -16.47 -7.52
N LYS A 97 -6.51 -15.21 -7.15
CA LYS A 97 -7.44 -14.34 -6.43
C LYS A 97 -7.97 -13.20 -7.29
N LYS A 98 -9.25 -12.87 -7.14
CA LYS A 98 -9.84 -11.69 -7.76
C LYS A 98 -9.57 -10.45 -6.91
N PRO A 99 -9.34 -9.26 -7.49
CA PRO A 99 -9.17 -8.02 -6.74
C PRO A 99 -10.35 -7.69 -5.81
N SER A 100 -11.58 -8.05 -6.21
CA SER A 100 -12.80 -7.88 -5.40
C SER A 100 -12.77 -8.63 -4.07
N ASP A 101 -11.98 -9.69 -3.99
CA ASP A 101 -11.93 -10.57 -2.82
C ASP A 101 -10.89 -10.07 -1.79
N CYS A 102 -10.13 -9.02 -2.11
CA CYS A 102 -9.11 -8.44 -1.24
C CYS A 102 -9.74 -7.43 -0.26
N THR A 103 -10.51 -7.93 0.72
CA THR A 103 -11.18 -7.11 1.74
C THR A 103 -10.46 -7.13 3.10
N TYR A 104 -10.85 -6.23 4.00
CA TYR A 104 -10.32 -6.17 5.36
C TYR A 104 -10.69 -7.40 6.21
N ASP A 105 -11.70 -8.17 5.82
CA ASP A 105 -12.15 -9.37 6.53
C ASP A 105 -11.10 -10.49 6.51
N GLN A 106 -10.09 -10.36 5.63
CA GLN A 106 -8.96 -11.29 5.53
C GLN A 106 -7.87 -11.04 6.59
N LEU A 107 -7.90 -9.89 7.25
CA LEU A 107 -6.87 -9.51 8.21
C LEU A 107 -7.15 -10.14 9.57
N GLU A 108 -6.13 -10.77 10.14
CA GLU A 108 -6.20 -11.29 11.49
C GLU A 108 -6.37 -10.12 12.48
N VAL A 109 -7.48 -10.13 13.22
CA VAL A 109 -7.71 -9.23 14.34
C VAL A 109 -7.23 -9.95 15.59
N VAL A 110 -6.14 -9.46 16.19
CA VAL A 110 -5.71 -9.96 17.50
C VAL A 110 -6.86 -9.72 18.49
N PRO A 111 -7.42 -10.76 19.13
CA PRO A 111 -8.50 -10.59 20.08
C PRO A 111 -8.05 -9.68 21.22
N PRO A 112 -8.86 -8.70 21.67
CA PRO A 112 -8.49 -7.78 22.77
C PRO A 112 -8.24 -8.45 24.14
N LEU A 113 -8.27 -9.79 24.23
CA LEU A 113 -8.28 -10.54 25.48
C LEU A 113 -6.95 -10.48 26.25
N GLU A 114 -5.83 -10.20 25.58
CA GLU A 114 -4.49 -10.09 26.19
C GLU A 114 -4.34 -8.85 27.10
N LEU A 115 -5.09 -7.78 26.86
CA LEU A 115 -4.96 -6.54 27.65
C LEU A 115 -5.68 -6.63 28.99
N ALA A 116 -6.86 -7.26 29.03
CA ALA A 116 -7.63 -7.41 30.26
C ALA A 116 -6.90 -8.27 31.30
N VAL A 117 -6.16 -9.30 30.85
CA VAL A 117 -5.37 -10.18 31.72
C VAL A 117 -4.15 -9.44 32.27
N ILE A 118 -3.43 -8.66 31.45
CA ILE A 118 -2.24 -7.91 31.87
C ILE A 118 -2.59 -6.82 32.91
N PHE A 119 -3.75 -6.16 32.77
CA PHE A 119 -4.18 -5.13 33.72
C PHE A 119 -4.99 -5.67 34.91
N ALA A 120 -5.31 -6.97 34.96
CA ALA A 120 -6.02 -7.57 36.08
C ALA A 120 -5.16 -7.78 37.33
N SER A 121 -3.82 -7.84 37.18
CA SER A 121 -2.87 -8.11 38.27
C SER A 121 -2.31 -6.87 38.98
N GLY A 122 -2.76 -5.66 38.62
CA GLY A 122 -2.36 -4.42 39.28
C GLY A 122 -3.39 -3.95 40.30
N ARG A 123 -3.43 -4.56 41.48
CA ARG A 123 -4.08 -4.01 42.69
C ARG A 123 -3.21 -4.26 43.91
#